data_AF-A0A2D6Y5Y7-F1
#
_entry.id   AF-A0A2D6Y5Y7-F1
#
_cell.length_a   1.000
_cell.length_b   1.000
_cell.length_c   1.000
_cell.angle_alpha   90.00
_cell.angle_beta   90.00
_cell.angle_gamma   90.00
#
_symmetry.space_group_name_H-M   'P 1'
#
loop_
_entity.id
_entity.type
_entity.pdbx_description
1 polymer ?
#
loop_
_entity_poly.entity_id
_entity_poly.type
_entity_poly.pdbx_seq_one_letter_code
_entity_poly.pdbx_strand_id
1 'polypeptide(L)'
;MAKEYLLYNTVTHDTVTLCDYSDEACIAELQKQGYYMLSEDKYGDKYQYPAIYKAPGIVWDQSDDKQINGDWMMTSRESDAGHSVDAHSHDDTHSHDDDHKQNKSAKGLNYTLYNSQTHENYSLSNGLDDSDWMLLDKSAFPDYNQPAVYNTTTHTALDQDTDASGSGGWMIVSQYKDTYTSSADSIDKLDFQSEIASFKLQQTVTMGGEDVSMCIVGTEGKDKIIGSDFSEVLIGGSGKNVLTGGTSADGFLFDKSNDFGAKAADKIKDFNTNEGDQIMLDKEFFGIGKKPKLEIVSSKSDLKKSALSGKDLVYFQDKGLLYFNENGKDNGWGDGGSFVKLIGSPDLNINDLTII
;
A
#
# COMPACT_ATOMS: atom_id res chain seq x y z
N MET A 1 40.79 -25.52 13.98
CA MET A 1 39.64 -25.97 13.18
C MET A 1 38.66 -24.83 13.10
N ALA A 2 38.13 -24.52 11.91
CA ALA A 2 37.09 -23.52 11.79
C ALA A 2 35.77 -24.17 12.20
N LYS A 3 34.97 -23.47 13.01
CA LYS A 3 33.67 -23.95 13.47
C LYS A 3 32.63 -23.47 12.46
N GLU A 4 32.07 -24.38 11.69
CA GLU A 4 31.04 -24.09 10.70
C GLU A 4 29.68 -24.30 11.34
N TYR A 5 28.80 -23.30 11.22
CA TYR A 5 27.45 -23.34 11.77
C TYR A 5 26.45 -23.68 10.66
N LEU A 6 25.43 -24.45 10.99
CA LEU A 6 24.36 -24.81 10.06
C LEU A 6 23.02 -24.93 10.78
N LEU A 7 21.95 -24.68 10.03
CA LEU A 7 20.61 -25.17 10.39
C LEU A 7 20.47 -26.59 9.85
N TYR A 8 19.98 -27.49 10.70
CA TYR A 8 19.72 -28.88 10.38
C TYR A 8 18.26 -29.22 10.64
N ASN A 9 17.58 -29.76 9.64
CA ASN A 9 16.25 -30.32 9.82
C ASN A 9 16.34 -31.76 10.31
N THR A 10 15.81 -32.03 11.50
CA THR A 10 15.88 -33.32 12.17
C THR A 10 15.00 -34.40 11.55
N VAL A 11 14.06 -34.02 10.67
CA VAL A 11 13.14 -34.93 9.98
C VAL A 11 13.60 -35.20 8.56
N THR A 12 13.85 -34.14 7.77
CA THR A 12 14.22 -34.27 6.35
C THR A 12 15.71 -34.46 6.14
N HIS A 13 16.54 -34.17 7.15
CA HIS A 13 18.00 -34.15 7.08
C HIS A 13 18.57 -33.04 6.17
N ASP A 14 17.74 -32.06 5.80
CA ASP A 14 18.19 -30.89 5.04
C ASP A 14 19.11 -30.01 5.88
N THR A 15 20.08 -29.38 5.22
CA THR A 15 21.05 -28.49 5.85
C THR A 15 21.10 -27.14 5.16
N VAL A 16 21.20 -26.07 5.95
CA VAL A 16 21.52 -24.71 5.48
C VAL A 16 22.76 -24.24 6.20
N THR A 17 23.84 -24.05 5.48
CA THR A 17 25.13 -23.63 6.05
C THR A 17 25.14 -22.11 6.22
N LEU A 18 25.52 -21.63 7.41
CA LEU A 18 25.67 -20.21 7.67
C LEU A 18 26.94 -19.68 7.03
N CYS A 19 26.86 -18.49 6.47
CA CYS A 19 27.99 -17.81 5.85
C CYS A 19 28.89 -17.14 6.88
N ASP A 20 30.15 -16.92 6.51
CA ASP A 20 30.96 -15.89 7.16
C ASP A 20 30.31 -14.52 6.91
N TYR A 21 30.25 -13.66 7.92
CA TYR A 21 29.65 -12.32 7.80
C TYR A 21 30.38 -11.42 6.79
N SER A 22 31.63 -11.76 6.44
CA SER A 22 32.42 -11.07 5.41
C SER A 22 32.25 -11.66 4.00
N ASP A 23 31.56 -12.79 3.83
CA ASP A 23 31.34 -13.43 2.53
C ASP A 23 30.02 -12.96 1.90
N GLU A 24 30.09 -11.82 1.21
CA GLU A 24 28.94 -11.20 0.53
C GLU A 24 28.28 -12.12 -0.50
N ALA A 25 29.07 -12.96 -1.20
CA ALA A 25 28.56 -13.85 -2.23
C ALA A 25 27.73 -14.99 -1.62
N CYS A 26 28.22 -15.57 -0.52
CA CYS A 26 27.49 -16.56 0.25
C CYS A 26 26.20 -15.97 0.84
N ILE A 27 26.28 -14.77 1.43
CA ILE A 27 25.13 -14.08 2.03
C ILE A 27 24.04 -13.83 0.98
N ALA A 28 24.41 -13.37 -0.21
CA ALA A 28 23.46 -13.14 -1.31
C ALA A 28 22.74 -14.44 -1.74
N GLU A 29 23.41 -15.58 -1.68
CA GLU A 29 22.80 -16.88 -2.02
C GLU A 29 21.84 -17.38 -0.91
N LEU A 30 22.18 -17.17 0.36
CA LEU A 30 21.25 -17.44 1.47
C LEU A 30 19.98 -16.57 1.38
N GLN A 31 20.13 -15.31 0.99
CA GLN A 31 19.00 -14.39 0.84
C GLN A 31 18.04 -14.83 -0.27
N LYS A 32 18.54 -15.38 -1.38
CA LYS A 32 17.68 -15.98 -2.42
C LYS A 32 16.87 -17.16 -1.91
N GLN A 33 17.36 -17.84 -0.88
CA GLN A 33 16.67 -18.95 -0.20
C GLN A 33 15.78 -18.47 0.96
N GLY A 34 15.65 -17.15 1.16
CA GLY A 34 14.84 -16.54 2.22
C GLY A 34 15.48 -16.54 3.60
N TYR A 35 16.80 -16.76 3.68
CA TYR A 35 17.57 -16.70 4.92
C TYR A 35 18.42 -15.43 4.99
N TYR A 36 18.43 -14.79 6.15
CA TYR A 36 19.11 -13.52 6.36
C TYR A 36 20.06 -13.62 7.56
N MET A 37 21.34 -13.39 7.32
CA MET A 37 22.35 -13.33 8.38
C MET A 37 22.11 -12.09 9.25
N LEU A 38 22.11 -12.27 10.57
CA LEU A 38 21.96 -11.19 11.54
C LEU A 38 23.34 -10.89 12.13
N SER A 39 23.93 -9.74 11.82
CA SER A 39 25.28 -9.38 12.29
C SER A 39 25.27 -8.55 13.58
N GLU A 40 26.34 -8.68 14.35
CA GLU A 40 26.58 -7.88 15.56
C GLU A 40 26.63 -6.39 15.25
N ASP A 41 27.25 -5.99 14.13
CA ASP A 41 27.31 -4.59 13.70
C ASP A 41 25.93 -3.96 13.50
N LYS A 42 24.94 -4.75 13.06
CA LYS A 42 23.58 -4.27 12.79
C LYS A 42 22.65 -4.44 13.99
N TYR A 43 22.83 -5.48 14.80
CA TYR A 43 21.86 -5.87 15.83
C TYR A 43 22.40 -5.83 17.27
N GLY A 44 23.68 -5.48 17.48
CA GLY A 44 24.31 -5.37 18.80
C GLY A 44 24.09 -6.63 19.64
N ASP A 45 23.75 -6.45 20.92
CA ASP A 45 23.58 -7.56 21.89
C ASP A 45 22.20 -8.26 21.80
N LYS A 46 21.39 -7.97 20.77
CA LYS A 46 20.01 -8.49 20.65
C LYS A 46 19.95 -10.01 20.44
N TYR A 47 21.00 -10.59 19.85
CA TYR A 47 21.10 -12.01 19.52
C TYR A 47 22.45 -12.58 19.95
N GLN A 48 22.53 -13.90 20.09
CA GLN A 48 23.80 -14.58 20.32
C GLN A 48 24.34 -15.13 19.00
N TYR A 49 25.50 -14.64 18.56
CA TYR A 49 26.01 -14.92 17.22
C TYR A 49 26.76 -16.27 17.12
N PRO A 50 26.68 -16.95 15.96
CA PRO A 50 26.01 -16.52 14.75
C PRO A 50 24.49 -16.65 14.82
N ALA A 51 23.80 -15.75 14.13
CA ALA A 51 22.35 -15.65 14.16
C ALA A 51 21.80 -15.53 12.74
N ILE A 52 20.70 -16.22 12.46
CA ILE A 52 20.07 -16.26 11.15
C ILE A 52 18.56 -16.20 11.29
N TYR A 53 17.95 -15.43 10.41
CA TYR A 53 16.51 -15.23 10.34
C TYR A 53 15.94 -15.92 9.10
N LYS A 54 14.77 -16.56 9.26
CA LYS A 54 13.92 -17.00 8.16
C LYS A 54 12.50 -16.51 8.39
N ALA A 55 11.93 -15.93 7.36
CA ALA A 55 10.58 -15.38 7.41
C ALA A 55 9.51 -16.51 7.46
N PRO A 56 8.36 -16.33 8.15
CA PRO A 56 8.02 -15.20 9.02
C PRO A 56 8.48 -15.40 10.47
N GLY A 57 9.42 -14.60 10.93
CA GLY A 57 9.63 -14.42 12.39
C GLY A 57 10.51 -15.47 13.07
N ILE A 58 11.05 -16.45 12.36
CA ILE A 58 11.89 -17.48 12.98
C ILE A 58 13.33 -17.00 13.01
N VAL A 59 13.88 -16.85 14.21
CA VAL A 59 15.30 -16.58 14.43
C VAL A 59 15.90 -17.81 15.08
N TRP A 60 17.01 -18.27 14.52
CA TRP A 60 17.92 -19.16 15.22
C TRP A 60 19.17 -18.39 15.57
N ASP A 61 19.58 -18.46 16.83
CA ASP A 61 20.81 -17.90 17.33
C ASP A 61 21.42 -18.88 18.35
N GLN A 62 22.56 -18.53 18.96
CA GLN A 62 23.23 -19.41 19.92
C GLN A 62 22.57 -19.48 21.31
N SER A 63 21.47 -18.77 21.57
CA SER A 63 20.75 -18.85 22.85
C SER A 63 19.92 -20.13 22.97
N ASP A 64 19.86 -20.69 24.18
CA ASP A 64 19.21 -21.97 24.45
C ASP A 64 17.73 -22.01 24.03
N ASP A 65 17.01 -20.88 24.07
CA ASP A 65 15.59 -20.77 23.71
C ASP A 65 15.34 -20.60 22.21
N LYS A 66 16.36 -20.27 21.42
CA LYS A 66 16.24 -20.01 19.97
C LYS A 66 17.06 -20.96 19.10
N GLN A 67 17.85 -21.85 19.70
CA GLN A 67 18.58 -22.89 18.95
C GLN A 67 17.65 -23.87 18.23
N ILE A 68 16.39 -24.04 18.65
CA ILE A 68 15.44 -25.00 18.07
C ILE A 68 14.13 -24.30 17.73
N ASN A 69 13.63 -24.49 16.51
CA ASN A 69 12.31 -24.03 16.09
C ASN A 69 11.65 -25.08 15.16
N GLY A 70 10.63 -25.76 15.67
CA GLY A 70 10.02 -26.90 14.99
C GLY A 70 11.04 -28.03 14.75
N ASP A 71 11.09 -28.54 13.53
CA ASP A 71 12.01 -29.61 13.14
C ASP A 71 13.44 -29.11 12.85
N TRP A 72 13.67 -27.80 12.87
CA TRP A 72 14.95 -27.17 12.54
C TRP A 72 15.70 -26.75 13.79
N MET A 73 17.00 -27.07 13.81
CA MET A 73 17.91 -26.65 14.88
C MET A 73 19.21 -26.06 14.35
N MET A 74 19.75 -25.07 15.06
CA MET A 74 21.09 -24.56 14.82
C MET A 74 22.11 -25.46 15.49
N THR A 75 23.11 -25.90 14.74
CA THR A 75 24.21 -26.73 15.21
C THR A 75 25.52 -26.31 14.56
N SER A 76 26.63 -26.93 14.96
CA SER A 76 27.94 -26.67 14.40
C SER A 76 28.74 -27.95 14.19
N ARG A 77 29.60 -27.96 13.18
CA ARG A 77 30.60 -29.02 12.98
C ARG A 77 32.00 -28.42 12.89
N GLU A 78 32.98 -29.21 13.30
CA GLU A 78 34.39 -28.85 13.13
C GLU A 78 34.83 -29.26 11.72
N SER A 79 35.34 -28.33 10.93
CA SER A 79 35.93 -28.65 9.62
C SER A 79 37.46 -28.82 9.78
N ASP A 80 37.92 -30.03 9.49
CA ASP A 80 39.34 -30.31 9.23
C ASP A 80 39.68 -29.84 7.82
N ALA A 81 40.64 -28.91 7.72
CA ALA A 81 41.09 -28.38 6.45
C ALA A 81 41.83 -29.46 5.66
N GLY A 82 41.19 -29.91 4.58
CA GLY A 82 41.83 -30.60 3.47
C GLY A 82 41.31 -32.03 3.28
N HIS A 83 40.62 -32.24 2.16
CA HIS A 83 41.02 -33.18 1.12
C HIS A 83 40.22 -32.83 -0.15
N SER A 84 40.95 -32.38 -1.17
CA SER A 84 40.47 -32.28 -2.54
C SER A 84 40.05 -33.67 -3.01
N VAL A 85 38.79 -33.82 -3.41
CA VAL A 85 38.36 -34.95 -4.22
C VAL A 85 37.77 -34.40 -5.50
N ASP A 86 38.56 -34.51 -6.56
CA ASP A 86 38.12 -34.42 -7.94
C ASP A 86 36.99 -35.42 -8.17
N ALA A 87 35.89 -34.97 -8.79
CA ALA A 87 34.96 -35.85 -9.45
C ALA A 87 34.50 -35.21 -10.75
N HIS A 88 34.97 -35.83 -11.82
CA HIS A 88 34.70 -35.53 -13.21
C HIS A 88 33.21 -35.55 -13.56
N SER A 89 32.89 -34.71 -14.54
CA SER A 89 31.68 -34.68 -15.35
C SER A 89 31.13 -36.05 -15.71
N HIS A 90 29.82 -36.24 -15.56
CA HIS A 90 29.03 -36.88 -16.60
C HIS A 90 27.75 -36.11 -16.86
N ASP A 91 27.70 -35.64 -18.09
CA ASP A 91 26.54 -35.19 -18.86
C ASP A 91 25.50 -36.32 -18.92
N ASP A 92 24.25 -36.01 -18.59
CA ASP A 92 23.09 -36.70 -19.14
C ASP A 92 21.92 -35.73 -19.20
N THR A 93 21.67 -35.27 -20.42
CA THR A 93 20.51 -34.51 -20.85
C THR A 93 19.22 -35.30 -20.65
N HIS A 94 18.24 -34.72 -19.96
CA HIS A 94 16.83 -34.96 -20.30
C HIS A 94 16.02 -33.67 -20.19
N SER A 95 15.59 -33.20 -21.36
CA SER A 95 14.59 -32.17 -21.57
C SER A 95 13.25 -32.59 -20.95
N HIS A 96 12.65 -31.73 -20.15
CA HIS A 96 11.20 -31.57 -20.14
C HIS A 96 10.92 -30.08 -20.36
N ASP A 97 10.30 -29.81 -21.50
CA ASP A 97 9.55 -28.59 -21.77
C ASP A 97 8.50 -28.43 -20.66
N ASP A 98 8.48 -27.27 -19.99
CA ASP A 98 7.25 -26.77 -19.40
C ASP A 98 7.18 -25.26 -19.57
N ASP A 99 6.09 -24.86 -20.22
CA ASP A 99 5.69 -23.53 -20.64
C ASP A 99 6.01 -22.42 -19.64
N HIS A 100 6.82 -21.45 -20.09
CA HIS A 100 6.87 -20.10 -19.52
C HIS A 100 5.49 -19.44 -19.66
N LYS A 101 4.61 -19.64 -18.69
CA LYS A 101 3.54 -18.68 -18.40
C LYS A 101 4.19 -17.47 -17.74
N GLN A 102 4.53 -16.49 -18.58
CA GLN A 102 4.88 -15.14 -18.15
C GLN A 102 3.80 -14.61 -17.19
N ASN A 103 4.17 -14.49 -15.92
CA ASN A 103 3.34 -13.84 -14.92
C ASN A 103 3.41 -12.32 -15.17
N LYS A 104 2.33 -11.76 -15.70
CA LYS A 104 2.17 -10.32 -15.91
C LYS A 104 2.09 -9.62 -14.54
N SER A 105 3.24 -9.31 -13.96
CA SER A 105 3.34 -8.15 -13.06
C SER A 105 3.06 -6.91 -13.91
N ALA A 106 2.11 -6.07 -13.50
CA ALA A 106 1.83 -4.81 -14.16
C ALA A 106 3.12 -3.98 -14.18
N LYS A 107 3.71 -3.81 -15.36
CA LYS A 107 4.89 -2.97 -15.57
C LYS A 107 4.53 -1.53 -15.16
N GLY A 108 5.21 -0.98 -14.14
CA GLY A 108 5.27 0.49 -13.97
C GLY A 108 4.91 1.08 -12.60
N LEU A 109 4.71 0.30 -11.53
CA LEU A 109 4.42 0.87 -10.20
C LEU A 109 5.66 0.88 -9.30
N ASN A 110 6.05 2.06 -8.80
CA ASN A 110 6.96 2.19 -7.66
C ASN A 110 6.10 2.13 -6.40
N TYR A 111 6.50 1.39 -5.37
CA TYR A 111 5.73 1.35 -4.13
C TYR A 111 6.47 2.10 -3.04
N THR A 112 5.73 2.82 -2.21
CA THR A 112 6.21 3.56 -1.05
C THR A 112 5.44 3.04 0.17
N LEU A 113 6.09 2.94 1.31
CA LEU A 113 5.44 2.73 2.60
C LEU A 113 5.25 4.10 3.23
N TYR A 114 4.01 4.51 3.49
CA TYR A 114 3.65 5.86 3.95
C TYR A 114 2.90 5.82 5.27
N ASN A 115 3.15 6.81 6.13
CA ASN A 115 2.39 7.03 7.36
C ASN A 115 1.46 8.26 7.22
N SER A 116 0.15 8.05 7.25
CA SER A 116 -0.86 9.10 7.09
C SER A 116 -0.98 10.08 8.28
N GLN A 117 -0.24 9.86 9.36
CA GLN A 117 -0.25 10.72 10.56
C GLN A 117 1.05 11.50 10.73
N THR A 118 2.18 10.85 10.47
CA THR A 118 3.53 11.44 10.60
C THR A 118 4.10 11.96 9.29
N HIS A 119 3.50 11.58 8.15
CA HIS A 119 3.98 11.85 6.80
C HIS A 119 5.34 11.21 6.47
N GLU A 120 5.81 10.27 7.29
CA GLU A 120 7.01 9.49 7.00
C GLU A 120 6.76 8.57 5.80
N ASN A 121 7.77 8.46 4.92
CA ASN A 121 7.67 7.60 3.75
C ASN A 121 9.00 6.88 3.44
N TYR A 122 8.89 5.66 2.90
CA TYR A 122 10.02 4.84 2.46
C TYR A 122 9.74 4.21 1.10
N SER A 123 10.62 4.44 0.12
CA SER A 123 10.49 3.82 -1.20
C SER A 123 10.84 2.33 -1.15
N LEU A 124 9.87 1.45 -1.40
CA LEU A 124 10.06 0.00 -1.45
C LEU A 124 10.96 -0.44 -2.62
N SER A 125 11.03 0.36 -3.69
CA SER A 125 11.92 0.10 -4.83
C SER A 125 13.40 0.37 -4.52
N ASN A 126 13.70 1.19 -3.51
CA ASN A 126 15.07 1.58 -3.14
C ASN A 126 15.59 0.85 -1.90
N GLY A 127 14.83 -0.13 -1.39
CA GLY A 127 15.14 -0.81 -0.13
C GLY A 127 14.62 -0.06 1.10
N LEU A 128 14.59 -0.76 2.23
CA LEU A 128 14.06 -0.28 3.51
C LEU A 128 15.17 -0.16 4.56
N ASP A 129 16.41 0.04 4.10
CA ASP A 129 17.63 -0.33 4.82
C ASP A 129 17.89 0.46 6.12
N ASP A 130 17.22 1.61 6.28
CA ASP A 130 17.26 2.48 7.47
C ASP A 130 15.92 2.56 8.24
N SER A 131 15.02 1.58 8.03
CA SER A 131 13.70 1.54 8.68
C SER A 131 13.49 0.27 9.50
N ASP A 132 12.50 0.28 10.40
CA ASP A 132 12.04 -0.91 11.11
C ASP A 132 11.25 -1.86 10.20
N TRP A 133 11.09 -1.54 8.92
CA TRP A 133 10.26 -2.26 7.96
C TRP A 133 11.10 -3.15 7.04
N MET A 134 10.51 -4.26 6.60
CA MET A 134 11.14 -5.23 5.70
C MET A 134 10.14 -5.70 4.65
N LEU A 135 10.59 -5.82 3.39
CA LEU A 135 9.77 -6.35 2.29
C LEU A 135 9.52 -7.85 2.49
N LEU A 136 8.27 -8.29 2.29
CA LEU A 136 7.87 -9.69 2.33
C LEU A 136 7.91 -10.29 0.93
N ASP A 137 8.73 -11.31 0.74
CA ASP A 137 8.84 -11.98 -0.56
C ASP A 137 7.55 -12.74 -0.93
N LYS A 138 7.08 -12.59 -2.17
CA LYS A 138 5.85 -13.22 -2.67
C LYS A 138 5.85 -14.74 -2.57
N SER A 139 6.99 -15.38 -2.81
CA SER A 139 7.10 -16.84 -2.80
C SER A 139 7.00 -17.40 -1.38
N ALA A 140 7.53 -16.66 -0.39
CA ALA A 140 7.41 -16.99 1.03
C ALA A 140 6.05 -16.60 1.62
N PHE A 141 5.43 -15.54 1.08
CA PHE A 141 4.19 -14.93 1.59
C PHE A 141 3.11 -14.78 0.51
N PRO A 142 2.60 -15.90 -0.03
CA PRO A 142 1.61 -15.86 -1.11
C PRO A 142 0.24 -15.35 -0.66
N ASP A 143 -0.04 -15.41 0.65
CA ASP A 143 -1.32 -14.96 1.23
C ASP A 143 -1.45 -13.43 1.35
N TYR A 144 -0.34 -12.71 1.20
CA TYR A 144 -0.32 -11.23 1.23
C TYR A 144 -0.33 -10.65 -0.18
N ASN A 145 -1.08 -9.56 -0.35
CA ASN A 145 -1.12 -8.85 -1.63
C ASN A 145 0.12 -7.98 -1.84
N GLN A 146 0.88 -8.28 -2.89
CA GLN A 146 2.24 -7.77 -3.05
C GLN A 146 2.30 -6.38 -3.72
N PRO A 147 3.24 -5.49 -3.29
CA PRO A 147 4.23 -5.74 -2.25
C PRO A 147 3.62 -5.72 -0.86
N ALA A 148 4.19 -6.52 0.02
CA ALA A 148 3.87 -6.54 1.43
C ALA A 148 5.11 -6.21 2.26
N VAL A 149 4.93 -5.64 3.44
CA VAL A 149 6.00 -5.28 4.36
C VAL A 149 5.70 -5.74 5.78
N TYR A 150 6.73 -5.91 6.58
CA TYR A 150 6.64 -6.29 7.98
C TYR A 150 7.47 -5.34 8.84
N ASN A 151 6.84 -4.77 9.86
CA ASN A 151 7.53 -3.97 10.85
C ASN A 151 8.11 -4.87 11.94
N THR A 152 9.42 -4.83 12.09
CA THR A 152 10.19 -5.67 13.00
C THR A 152 10.13 -5.22 14.46
N THR A 153 9.73 -3.96 14.72
CA THR A 153 9.56 -3.41 16.08
C THR A 153 8.17 -3.67 16.64
N THR A 154 7.13 -3.45 15.83
CA THR A 154 5.73 -3.60 16.22
C THR A 154 5.14 -4.97 15.87
N HIS A 155 5.88 -5.79 15.11
CA HIS A 155 5.44 -7.10 14.61
C HIS A 155 4.16 -7.04 13.78
N THR A 156 3.96 -5.96 13.02
CA THR A 156 2.78 -5.75 12.17
C THR A 156 3.14 -6.01 10.71
N ALA A 157 2.35 -6.82 10.02
CA ALA A 157 2.45 -6.99 8.57
C ALA A 157 1.43 -6.08 7.87
N LEU A 158 1.87 -5.41 6.82
CA LEU A 158 1.02 -4.63 5.92
C LEU A 158 1.16 -5.18 4.51
N ASP A 159 0.09 -5.07 3.75
CA ASP A 159 0.04 -5.36 2.31
C ASP A 159 -0.77 -4.27 1.60
N GLN A 160 -0.93 -4.40 0.28
CA GLN A 160 -1.72 -3.44 -0.51
C GLN A 160 -3.19 -3.29 -0.06
N ASP A 161 -3.70 -4.21 0.73
CA ASP A 161 -5.09 -4.22 1.20
C ASP A 161 -5.24 -3.51 2.53
N THR A 162 -4.15 -3.38 3.26
CA THR A 162 -4.15 -2.84 4.61
C THR A 162 -4.51 -1.36 4.60
N ASP A 163 -5.58 -0.98 5.33
CA ASP A 163 -5.96 0.42 5.51
C ASP A 163 -5.28 1.06 6.72
N ALA A 164 -5.13 2.39 6.70
CA ALA A 164 -4.48 3.14 7.78
C ALA A 164 -5.20 2.97 9.14
N SER A 165 -6.46 2.50 9.12
CA SER A 165 -7.26 2.25 10.31
C SER A 165 -6.88 0.94 11.00
N GLY A 166 -5.78 0.96 11.75
CA GLY A 166 -5.33 -0.16 12.59
C GLY A 166 -3.83 -0.40 12.59
N SER A 167 -3.10 0.30 11.70
CA SER A 167 -1.66 0.16 11.46
C SER A 167 -0.83 1.34 12.01
N GLY A 168 -1.41 2.18 12.87
CA GLY A 168 -0.74 3.40 13.35
C GLY A 168 -0.49 4.42 12.24
N GLY A 169 -1.37 4.48 11.24
CA GLY A 169 -1.26 5.37 10.08
C GLY A 169 -0.46 4.78 8.91
N TRP A 170 0.24 3.65 9.10
CA TRP A 170 1.08 3.07 8.04
C TRP A 170 0.28 2.33 6.97
N MET A 171 0.68 2.50 5.72
CA MET A 171 0.07 1.85 4.57
C MET A 171 1.07 1.74 3.41
N ILE A 172 0.96 0.67 2.62
CA ILE A 172 1.70 0.56 1.36
C ILE A 172 0.93 1.31 0.29
N VAL A 173 1.62 2.25 -0.33
CA VAL A 173 1.13 3.11 -1.40
C VAL A 173 1.90 2.81 -2.69
N SER A 174 1.26 2.93 -3.84
CA SER A 174 1.89 2.72 -5.14
C SER A 174 2.01 4.06 -5.85
N GLN A 175 3.20 4.64 -5.92
CA GLN A 175 3.47 5.78 -6.77
C GLN A 175 3.43 5.31 -8.24
N TYR A 176 2.49 5.85 -9.02
CA TYR A 176 2.55 5.71 -10.47
C TYR A 176 3.81 6.44 -10.95
N LYS A 177 4.68 5.75 -11.70
CA LYS A 177 5.91 6.34 -12.24
C LYS A 177 5.55 7.62 -13.01
N ASP A 178 6.41 8.64 -12.99
CA ASP A 178 6.32 9.95 -13.68
C ASP A 178 6.11 9.92 -15.22
N THR A 179 5.69 8.79 -15.77
CA THR A 179 5.48 8.53 -17.19
C THR A 179 3.97 8.47 -17.44
N TYR A 180 3.40 9.60 -17.85
CA TYR A 180 2.00 9.66 -18.30
C TYR A 180 1.72 8.60 -19.36
N THR A 181 0.58 7.92 -19.23
CA THR A 181 0.15 6.98 -20.27
C THR A 181 -0.38 7.70 -21.51
N SER A 182 -0.91 8.92 -21.34
CA SER A 182 -1.55 9.73 -22.39
C SER A 182 -1.71 11.21 -21.98
N SER A 183 -2.15 12.05 -22.92
CA SER A 183 -2.53 13.45 -22.67
C SER A 183 -4.03 13.65 -22.92
N ALA A 184 -4.68 14.51 -22.14
CA ALA A 184 -6.07 14.91 -22.34
C ALA A 184 -6.18 16.44 -22.37
N ASP A 185 -7.16 16.98 -23.09
CA ASP A 185 -7.32 18.43 -23.19
C ASP A 185 -7.79 19.02 -21.85
N SER A 186 -8.79 18.41 -21.22
CA SER A 186 -9.39 18.83 -19.95
C SER A 186 -9.94 17.63 -19.19
N ILE A 187 -10.24 17.83 -17.90
CA ILE A 187 -10.75 16.77 -17.02
C ILE A 187 -12.10 16.20 -17.50
N ASP A 188 -12.98 17.05 -18.04
CA ASP A 188 -14.31 16.64 -18.54
C ASP A 188 -14.28 15.70 -19.76
N LYS A 189 -13.11 15.54 -20.40
CA LYS A 189 -12.92 14.65 -21.56
C LYS A 189 -12.35 13.28 -21.18
N LEU A 190 -12.23 13.00 -19.89
CA LEU A 190 -11.71 11.72 -19.40
C LEU A 190 -12.85 10.70 -19.28
N ASP A 191 -12.74 9.63 -20.08
CA ASP A 191 -13.58 8.45 -19.96
C ASP A 191 -12.86 7.36 -19.15
N PHE A 192 -13.65 6.49 -18.49
CA PHE A 192 -13.08 5.36 -17.78
C PHE A 192 -12.44 4.40 -18.77
N GLN A 193 -11.25 3.98 -18.40
CA GLN A 193 -10.43 3.13 -19.24
C GLN A 193 -10.66 1.66 -18.85
N SER A 194 -10.29 0.75 -19.74
CA SER A 194 -10.27 -0.68 -19.40
C SER A 194 -9.20 -1.04 -18.36
N GLU A 195 -8.28 -0.12 -18.09
CA GLU A 195 -7.16 -0.24 -17.16
C GLU A 195 -6.91 1.12 -16.51
N ILE A 196 -6.45 1.15 -15.25
CA ILE A 196 -6.09 2.41 -14.57
C ILE A 196 -5.00 3.13 -15.38
N ALA A 197 -5.20 4.43 -15.63
CA ALA A 197 -4.33 5.21 -16.50
C ALA A 197 -4.05 6.61 -15.95
N SER A 198 -2.86 7.13 -16.21
CA SER A 198 -2.45 8.49 -15.85
C SER A 198 -2.44 9.41 -17.07
N PHE A 199 -2.92 10.64 -16.88
CA PHE A 199 -3.05 11.64 -17.92
C PHE A 199 -2.39 12.94 -17.51
N LYS A 200 -1.77 13.60 -18.49
CA LYS A 200 -1.44 15.02 -18.39
C LYS A 200 -2.54 15.86 -19.04
N LEU A 201 -3.15 16.74 -18.27
CA LEU A 201 -4.10 17.74 -18.74
C LEU A 201 -3.38 18.91 -19.41
N GLN A 202 -3.90 19.35 -20.55
CA GLN A 202 -3.47 20.61 -21.17
C GLN A 202 -4.08 21.81 -20.46
N GLN A 203 -5.35 21.70 -20.08
CA GLN A 203 -6.06 22.65 -19.23
C GLN A 203 -5.97 22.19 -17.77
N THR A 204 -5.27 22.97 -16.95
CA THR A 204 -5.12 22.68 -15.53
C THR A 204 -6.44 22.83 -14.77
N VAL A 205 -6.52 22.11 -13.67
CA VAL A 205 -7.59 22.20 -12.67
C VAL A 205 -7.04 22.98 -11.48
N THR A 206 -7.70 24.06 -11.10
CA THR A 206 -7.30 24.84 -9.93
C THR A 206 -7.94 24.26 -8.67
N MET A 207 -7.13 23.81 -7.72
CA MET A 207 -7.53 23.21 -6.45
C MET A 207 -6.56 23.64 -5.35
N GLY A 208 -7.05 23.97 -4.15
CA GLY A 208 -6.19 24.42 -3.06
C GLY A 208 -5.38 25.71 -3.32
N GLY A 209 -5.63 26.41 -4.43
CA GLY A 209 -4.83 27.56 -4.88
C GLY A 209 -3.66 27.19 -5.81
N GLU A 210 -3.54 25.92 -6.20
CA GLU A 210 -2.56 25.40 -7.14
C GLU A 210 -3.22 24.97 -8.45
N ASP A 211 -2.47 25.05 -9.55
CA ASP A 211 -2.90 24.55 -10.86
C ASP A 211 -2.35 23.14 -11.07
N VAL A 212 -3.25 22.16 -11.02
CA VAL A 212 -2.96 20.74 -11.17
C VAL A 212 -3.16 20.30 -12.61
N SER A 213 -2.19 19.57 -13.15
CA SER A 213 -2.20 19.08 -14.54
C SER A 213 -2.17 17.57 -14.65
N MET A 214 -2.15 16.85 -13.54
CA MET A 214 -1.98 15.40 -13.53
C MET A 214 -3.25 14.75 -13.04
N CYS A 215 -3.67 13.68 -13.73
CA CYS A 215 -4.84 12.91 -13.33
C CYS A 215 -4.54 11.42 -13.36
N ILE A 216 -5.18 10.67 -12.47
CA ILE A 216 -5.22 9.22 -12.50
C ILE A 216 -6.68 8.80 -12.58
N VAL A 217 -7.01 8.00 -13.58
CA VAL A 217 -8.38 7.57 -13.87
C VAL A 217 -8.49 6.07 -13.69
N GLY A 218 -9.46 5.67 -12.88
CA GLY A 218 -9.84 4.29 -12.68
C GLY A 218 -10.66 3.70 -13.82
N THR A 219 -11.23 2.55 -13.54
CA THR A 219 -12.01 1.72 -14.47
C THR A 219 -13.49 1.76 -14.10
N GLU A 220 -14.31 0.93 -14.76
CA GLU A 220 -15.69 0.70 -14.33
C GLU A 220 -15.79 -0.25 -13.12
N GLY A 221 -14.67 -0.85 -12.71
CA GLY A 221 -14.58 -1.84 -11.64
C GLY A 221 -14.24 -1.25 -10.27
N LYS A 222 -13.96 -2.12 -9.30
CA LYS A 222 -13.44 -1.70 -8.00
C LYS A 222 -11.94 -1.51 -8.13
N ASP A 223 -11.48 -0.28 -7.95
CA ASP A 223 -10.07 0.05 -8.08
C ASP A 223 -9.43 0.43 -6.74
N LYS A 224 -8.12 0.19 -6.69
CA LYS A 224 -7.24 0.76 -5.68
C LYS A 224 -6.32 1.72 -6.42
N ILE A 225 -6.57 3.01 -6.27
CA ILE A 225 -5.83 4.08 -6.95
C ILE A 225 -5.00 4.80 -5.91
N ILE A 226 -3.75 5.03 -6.25
CA ILE A 226 -2.81 5.71 -5.39
C ILE A 226 -2.06 6.72 -6.26
N GLY A 227 -2.06 7.98 -5.83
CA GLY A 227 -1.34 9.08 -6.44
C GLY A 227 0.15 9.03 -6.11
N SER A 228 0.82 10.12 -6.42
CA SER A 228 2.25 10.28 -6.22
C SER A 228 2.54 11.30 -5.11
N ASP A 229 3.76 11.83 -5.08
CA ASP A 229 4.12 12.90 -4.15
C ASP A 229 3.77 14.30 -4.71
N PHE A 230 3.19 14.36 -5.90
CA PHE A 230 2.77 15.59 -6.57
C PHE A 230 1.26 15.77 -6.53
N SER A 231 0.82 17.03 -6.48
CA SER A 231 -0.60 17.38 -6.56
C SER A 231 -1.27 16.84 -7.84
N GLU A 232 -2.28 15.99 -7.68
CA GLU A 232 -2.99 15.28 -8.76
C GLU A 232 -4.51 15.23 -8.56
N VAL A 233 -5.25 14.88 -9.63
CA VAL A 233 -6.67 14.54 -9.52
C VAL A 233 -6.88 13.04 -9.70
N LEU A 234 -7.40 12.38 -8.67
CA LEU A 234 -7.79 10.98 -8.67
C LEU A 234 -9.28 10.85 -8.98
N ILE A 235 -9.58 10.13 -10.07
CA ILE A 235 -10.92 9.78 -10.51
C ILE A 235 -11.10 8.29 -10.31
N GLY A 236 -11.85 7.91 -9.27
CA GLY A 236 -12.00 6.51 -8.87
C GLY A 236 -12.60 5.61 -9.94
N GLY A 237 -13.48 6.17 -10.78
CA GLY A 237 -14.28 5.35 -11.68
C GLY A 237 -15.65 5.02 -11.10
N SER A 238 -16.31 4.05 -11.72
CA SER A 238 -17.48 3.41 -11.12
C SER A 238 -17.05 2.45 -10.01
N GLY A 239 -18.03 1.82 -9.35
CA GLY A 239 -17.74 0.79 -8.36
C GLY A 239 -17.32 1.38 -7.00
N LYS A 240 -16.73 0.53 -6.17
CA LYS A 240 -16.29 0.92 -4.81
C LYS A 240 -14.78 0.96 -4.78
N ASN A 241 -14.24 2.17 -4.74
CA ASN A 241 -12.83 2.43 -4.91
C ASN A 241 -12.14 2.72 -3.57
N VAL A 242 -10.84 2.50 -3.56
CA VAL A 242 -9.94 2.89 -2.46
C VAL A 242 -8.90 3.82 -3.05
N LEU A 243 -8.98 5.08 -2.67
CA LEU A 243 -8.15 6.17 -3.19
C LEU A 243 -7.14 6.60 -2.12
N THR A 244 -5.95 6.96 -2.55
CA THR A 244 -4.87 7.49 -1.71
C THR A 244 -4.19 8.58 -2.52
N GLY A 245 -4.17 9.81 -2.02
CA GLY A 245 -3.53 10.94 -2.71
C GLY A 245 -2.02 10.77 -2.74
N GLY A 246 -1.43 10.53 -1.57
CA GLY A 246 0.00 10.59 -1.35
C GLY A 246 0.36 11.82 -0.55
N THR A 247 1.31 12.61 -1.03
CA THR A 247 1.70 13.89 -0.42
C THR A 247 1.38 15.03 -1.37
N SER A 248 1.32 16.27 -0.84
CA SER A 248 0.88 17.47 -1.56
C SER A 248 -0.65 17.57 -1.64
N ALA A 249 -1.17 18.60 -2.30
CA ALA A 249 -2.61 18.84 -2.36
C ALA A 249 -3.25 17.96 -3.46
N ASP A 250 -4.09 17.00 -3.09
CA ASP A 250 -4.75 16.09 -4.04
C ASP A 250 -6.25 16.32 -4.19
N GLY A 251 -6.76 16.09 -5.40
CA GLY A 251 -8.16 16.23 -5.76
C GLY A 251 -8.81 14.86 -5.93
N PHE A 252 -9.90 14.61 -5.21
CA PHE A 252 -10.67 13.37 -5.35
C PHE A 252 -11.99 13.68 -6.05
N LEU A 253 -12.08 13.37 -7.34
CA LEU A 253 -13.23 13.72 -8.18
C LEU A 253 -14.29 12.63 -8.18
N PHE A 254 -15.51 13.06 -7.87
CA PHE A 254 -16.75 12.31 -8.03
C PHE A 254 -17.55 12.96 -9.16
N ASP A 255 -17.56 12.30 -10.31
CA ASP A 255 -18.17 12.82 -11.54
C ASP A 255 -19.31 11.96 -12.11
N LYS A 256 -19.48 10.74 -11.59
CA LYS A 256 -20.43 9.76 -12.14
C LYS A 256 -21.06 8.91 -11.03
N SER A 257 -22.09 8.18 -11.42
CA SER A 257 -22.89 7.34 -10.53
C SER A 257 -22.07 6.20 -9.92
N ASN A 258 -21.85 6.31 -8.62
CA ASN A 258 -21.77 5.17 -7.73
C ASN A 258 -23.11 5.00 -7.03
N ASP A 259 -23.45 3.76 -6.64
CA ASP A 259 -24.56 3.54 -5.73
C ASP A 259 -24.30 4.34 -4.45
N PHE A 260 -25.27 5.12 -3.99
CA PHE A 260 -25.14 5.83 -2.72
C PHE A 260 -25.34 4.87 -1.54
N GLY A 261 -24.58 5.10 -0.48
CA GLY A 261 -24.65 4.36 0.79
C GLY A 261 -23.33 3.75 1.22
N ALA A 262 -23.17 3.53 2.52
CA ALA A 262 -21.86 3.20 3.12
C ALA A 262 -21.20 1.91 2.58
N LYS A 263 -21.97 1.02 1.95
CA LYS A 263 -21.44 -0.20 1.34
C LYS A 263 -20.81 0.05 -0.03
N ALA A 264 -21.32 1.03 -0.77
CA ALA A 264 -20.87 1.40 -2.10
C ALA A 264 -19.95 2.63 -2.11
N ALA A 265 -19.96 3.42 -1.03
CA ALA A 265 -19.08 4.57 -0.87
C ALA A 265 -17.60 4.21 -1.04
N ASP A 266 -16.89 5.06 -1.78
CA ASP A 266 -15.44 5.02 -1.93
C ASP A 266 -14.76 5.29 -0.59
N LYS A 267 -13.52 4.87 -0.47
CA LYS A 267 -12.67 5.17 0.69
C LYS A 267 -11.50 6.03 0.24
N ILE A 268 -11.32 7.19 0.84
CA ILE A 268 -10.10 7.98 0.72
C ILE A 268 -9.28 7.74 2.00
N LYS A 269 -8.07 7.22 1.85
CA LYS A 269 -7.27 6.72 2.99
C LYS A 269 -6.53 7.81 3.78
N ASP A 270 -6.17 8.90 3.12
CA ASP A 270 -5.15 9.86 3.59
C ASP A 270 -5.57 11.33 3.45
N PHE A 271 -6.86 11.60 3.20
CA PHE A 271 -7.37 12.95 3.02
C PHE A 271 -6.90 13.91 4.12
N ASN A 272 -6.23 15.00 3.71
CA ASN A 272 -5.62 15.96 4.62
C ASN A 272 -5.88 17.41 4.23
N THR A 273 -6.74 18.06 5.01
CA THR A 273 -7.04 19.49 4.88
C THR A 273 -5.80 20.40 4.99
N ASN A 274 -4.74 19.98 5.70
CA ASN A 274 -3.52 20.80 5.85
C ASN A 274 -2.61 20.75 4.61
N GLU A 275 -2.65 19.65 3.84
CA GLU A 275 -1.94 19.53 2.57
C GLU A 275 -2.67 20.28 1.44
N GLY A 276 -3.98 20.51 1.61
CA GLY A 276 -4.80 21.26 0.67
C GLY A 276 -5.75 20.37 -0.14
N ASP A 277 -5.91 19.11 0.26
CA ASP A 277 -6.76 18.14 -0.43
C ASP A 277 -8.18 18.65 -0.64
N GLN A 278 -8.76 18.25 -1.78
CA GLN A 278 -10.07 18.68 -2.22
C GLN A 278 -10.96 17.47 -2.53
N ILE A 279 -12.19 17.51 -2.04
CA ILE A 279 -13.27 16.71 -2.59
C ILE A 279 -13.86 17.48 -3.75
N MET A 280 -13.68 16.95 -4.96
CA MET A 280 -14.15 17.56 -6.19
C MET A 280 -15.47 16.91 -6.61
N LEU A 281 -16.46 17.73 -6.92
CA LEU A 281 -17.81 17.28 -7.25
C LEU A 281 -18.20 17.84 -8.59
N ASP A 282 -18.57 16.96 -9.52
CA ASP A 282 -19.16 17.39 -10.78
C ASP A 282 -20.52 18.05 -10.55
N LYS A 283 -20.66 19.26 -11.08
CA LYS A 283 -21.85 20.07 -10.88
C LYS A 283 -23.11 19.43 -11.49
N GLU A 284 -23.00 18.78 -12.64
CA GLU A 284 -24.15 18.24 -13.37
C GLU A 284 -24.65 16.95 -12.71
N PHE A 285 -23.74 16.06 -12.34
CA PHE A 285 -24.01 14.81 -11.67
C PHE A 285 -24.67 15.02 -10.31
N PHE A 286 -24.14 15.93 -9.49
CA PHE A 286 -24.73 16.23 -8.18
C PHE A 286 -25.86 17.27 -8.24
N GLY A 287 -26.08 17.96 -9.36
CA GLY A 287 -27.09 19.00 -9.47
C GLY A 287 -26.90 20.18 -8.50
N ILE A 288 -25.68 20.42 -8.03
CA ILE A 288 -25.34 21.43 -7.01
C ILE A 288 -24.82 22.73 -7.63
N GLY A 289 -24.98 23.85 -6.91
CA GLY A 289 -24.41 25.13 -7.33
C GLY A 289 -22.92 25.24 -6.96
N LYS A 290 -22.20 26.23 -7.55
CA LYS A 290 -20.78 26.54 -7.27
C LYS A 290 -20.43 26.82 -5.79
N LYS A 291 -21.44 26.96 -4.93
CA LYS A 291 -21.29 27.21 -3.50
C LYS A 291 -22.16 26.19 -2.76
N PRO A 292 -21.68 24.95 -2.58
CA PRO A 292 -22.47 23.92 -1.93
C PRO A 292 -22.72 24.29 -0.47
N LYS A 293 -23.87 23.91 0.06
CA LYS A 293 -24.21 24.06 1.47
C LYS A 293 -23.77 22.81 2.21
N LEU A 294 -22.60 22.88 2.82
CA LEU A 294 -22.11 21.86 3.74
C LEU A 294 -22.69 22.04 5.15
N GLU A 295 -23.06 20.94 5.79
CA GLU A 295 -23.33 20.84 7.22
C GLU A 295 -22.48 19.74 7.83
N ILE A 296 -21.88 20.00 8.99
CA ILE A 296 -21.04 19.03 9.71
C ILE A 296 -21.80 18.60 10.97
N VAL A 297 -21.90 17.29 11.17
CA VAL A 297 -22.59 16.68 12.33
C VAL A 297 -21.73 15.59 12.95
N SER A 298 -21.85 15.41 14.25
CA SER A 298 -21.09 14.40 15.01
C SER A 298 -21.97 13.32 15.64
N SER A 299 -23.29 13.37 15.43
CA SER A 299 -24.23 12.38 15.98
C SER A 299 -25.18 11.81 14.93
N LYS A 300 -25.56 10.53 15.09
CA LYS A 300 -26.57 9.88 14.23
C LYS A 300 -27.94 10.56 14.30
N SER A 301 -28.26 11.18 15.44
CA SER A 301 -29.51 11.93 15.60
C SER A 301 -29.51 13.16 14.70
N ASP A 302 -28.42 13.93 14.71
CA ASP A 302 -28.34 15.16 13.94
C ASP A 302 -28.17 14.86 12.46
N LEU A 303 -27.46 13.80 12.09
CA LEU A 303 -27.42 13.29 10.71
C LEU A 303 -28.83 13.03 10.15
N LYS A 304 -29.72 12.40 10.92
CA LYS A 304 -31.11 12.17 10.50
C LYS A 304 -31.92 13.45 10.34
N LYS A 305 -31.65 14.47 11.17
CA LYS A 305 -32.29 15.79 11.04
C LYS A 305 -31.75 16.55 9.83
N SER A 306 -30.46 16.42 9.53
CA SER A 306 -29.81 17.05 8.39
C SER A 306 -30.30 16.50 7.05
N ALA A 307 -30.77 15.25 7.01
CA ALA A 307 -31.50 14.72 5.85
C ALA A 307 -32.86 15.42 5.58
N LEU A 308 -33.19 16.47 6.34
CA LEU A 308 -34.35 17.36 6.14
C LEU A 308 -33.94 18.83 5.97
N SER A 309 -32.64 19.17 6.08
CA SER A 309 -32.18 20.54 6.30
C SER A 309 -31.99 21.36 5.01
N GLY A 310 -32.24 20.79 3.83
CA GLY A 310 -32.02 21.47 2.54
C GLY A 310 -30.57 21.84 2.28
N LYS A 311 -29.65 21.19 2.99
CA LYS A 311 -28.20 21.22 2.76
C LYS A 311 -27.90 20.31 1.58
N ASP A 312 -26.89 20.67 0.80
CA ASP A 312 -26.50 19.90 -0.37
C ASP A 312 -25.63 18.70 0.08
N LEU A 313 -24.77 18.94 1.07
CA LEU A 313 -23.84 17.96 1.60
C LEU A 313 -23.87 17.94 3.13
N VAL A 314 -23.74 16.74 3.71
CA VAL A 314 -23.69 16.53 5.16
C VAL A 314 -22.50 15.64 5.50
N TYR A 315 -21.54 16.15 6.26
CA TYR A 315 -20.40 15.38 6.74
C TYR A 315 -20.68 14.83 8.14
N PHE A 316 -20.79 13.51 8.24
CA PHE A 316 -20.88 12.80 9.52
C PHE A 316 -19.48 12.51 10.06
N GLN A 317 -18.92 13.48 10.77
CA GLN A 317 -17.52 13.51 11.19
C GLN A 317 -17.11 12.30 12.04
N ASP A 318 -17.95 11.84 12.98
CA ASP A 318 -17.67 10.65 13.83
C ASP A 318 -17.42 9.36 13.03
N LYS A 319 -17.85 9.31 11.76
CA LYS A 319 -17.62 8.15 10.88
C LYS A 319 -16.84 8.48 9.62
N GLY A 320 -16.49 9.75 9.41
CA GLY A 320 -15.80 10.22 8.21
C GLY A 320 -16.65 10.03 6.96
N LEU A 321 -17.98 10.03 7.05
CA LEU A 321 -18.86 9.79 5.90
C LEU A 321 -19.43 11.10 5.37
N LEU A 322 -19.21 11.38 4.09
CA LEU A 322 -19.82 12.53 3.41
C LEU A 322 -21.05 12.07 2.63
N TYR A 323 -22.17 12.72 2.92
CA TYR A 323 -23.48 12.45 2.34
C TYR A 323 -23.86 13.52 1.34
N PHE A 324 -24.40 13.09 0.20
CA PHE A 324 -25.13 13.93 -0.72
C PHE A 324 -26.63 13.87 -0.40
N ASN A 325 -27.26 15.03 -0.30
CA ASN A 325 -28.69 15.15 -0.06
C ASN A 325 -29.41 15.61 -1.33
N GLU A 326 -29.77 14.62 -2.15
CA GLU A 326 -30.48 14.85 -3.40
C GLU A 326 -31.91 15.38 -3.15
N ASN A 327 -32.54 14.91 -2.08
CA ASN A 327 -33.94 15.19 -1.75
C ASN A 327 -34.20 16.59 -1.15
N GLY A 328 -33.14 17.38 -0.95
CA GLY A 328 -33.24 18.73 -0.40
C GLY A 328 -33.92 18.79 0.99
N LYS A 329 -35.15 19.30 1.05
CA LYS A 329 -35.92 19.45 2.29
C LYS A 329 -36.92 18.32 2.54
N ASP A 330 -37.10 17.44 1.55
CA ASP A 330 -37.99 16.30 1.66
C ASP A 330 -37.34 15.21 2.52
N ASN A 331 -38.14 14.25 2.97
CA ASN A 331 -37.68 13.30 4.00
C ASN A 331 -36.66 12.28 3.48
N GLY A 332 -35.46 12.29 4.04
CA GLY A 332 -34.40 11.32 3.74
C GLY A 332 -33.47 11.81 2.62
N TRP A 333 -32.57 10.94 2.15
CA TRP A 333 -31.53 11.32 1.19
C TRP A 333 -31.97 11.27 -0.28
N GLY A 334 -33.19 10.80 -0.58
CA GLY A 334 -33.67 10.60 -1.95
C GLY A 334 -32.89 9.47 -2.62
N ASP A 335 -32.46 9.70 -3.85
CA ASP A 335 -31.51 8.81 -4.54
C ASP A 335 -30.05 9.06 -4.08
N GLY A 336 -29.83 10.07 -3.23
CA GLY A 336 -28.53 10.38 -2.63
C GLY A 336 -28.20 9.52 -1.40
N GLY A 337 -27.14 9.91 -0.71
CA GLY A 337 -26.62 9.22 0.48
C GLY A 337 -25.10 9.39 0.61
N SER A 338 -24.46 8.54 1.41
CA SER A 338 -23.00 8.60 1.56
C SER A 338 -22.30 8.09 0.31
N PHE A 339 -21.42 8.87 -0.28
CA PHE A 339 -20.66 8.47 -1.47
C PHE A 339 -19.17 8.30 -1.21
N VAL A 340 -18.65 8.89 -0.13
CA VAL A 340 -17.25 8.73 0.26
C VAL A 340 -17.10 8.61 1.76
N LYS A 341 -16.13 7.77 2.15
CA LYS A 341 -15.60 7.66 3.50
C LYS A 341 -14.16 8.17 3.53
N LEU A 342 -13.94 9.25 4.28
CA LEU A 342 -12.63 9.76 4.65
C LEU A 342 -12.12 8.98 5.86
N ILE A 343 -11.06 8.20 5.67
CA ILE A 343 -10.43 7.46 6.77
C ILE A 343 -9.78 8.45 7.74
N GLY A 344 -9.80 8.13 9.03
CA GLY A 344 -9.29 9.04 10.07
C GLY A 344 -10.26 10.15 10.50
N SER A 345 -11.39 10.33 9.79
CA SER A 345 -12.38 11.36 10.12
C SER A 345 -11.79 12.79 10.18
N PRO A 346 -11.10 13.27 9.13
CA PRO A 346 -10.46 14.58 9.13
C PRO A 346 -11.46 15.73 9.34
N ASP A 347 -10.94 16.89 9.74
CA ASP A 347 -11.69 18.13 9.97
C ASP A 347 -12.10 18.83 8.65
N LEU A 348 -12.86 18.11 7.82
CA LEU A 348 -13.37 18.59 6.53
C LEU A 348 -14.18 19.88 6.71
N ASN A 349 -13.93 20.87 5.86
CA ASN A 349 -14.68 22.12 5.83
C ASN A 349 -15.09 22.53 4.39
N ILE A 350 -15.78 23.66 4.26
CA ILE A 350 -16.32 24.11 2.97
C ILE A 350 -15.25 24.51 1.95
N ASN A 351 -14.05 24.90 2.39
CA ASN A 351 -12.93 25.25 1.51
C ASN A 351 -12.20 24.01 0.96
N ASP A 352 -12.55 22.83 1.47
CA ASP A 352 -12.02 21.55 1.02
C ASP A 352 -12.89 20.94 -0.09
N LEU A 353 -13.91 21.70 -0.55
CA LEU A 353 -14.86 21.28 -1.57
C LEU A 353 -14.69 22.14 -2.82
N THR A 354 -14.46 21.49 -3.95
CA THR A 354 -14.40 22.12 -5.26
C THR A 354 -15.54 21.61 -6.14
N ILE A 355 -16.26 22.53 -6.78
CA ILE A 355 -17.30 22.19 -7.78
C ILE A 355 -16.73 22.44 -9.16
N ILE A 356 -16.71 21.41 -10.00
CA ILE A 356 -16.23 21.51 -11.39
C ILE A 356 -17.39 21.66 -12.37
#